data_AF-A0A222E1F3-F1
#
_entry.id   AF-A0A222E1F3-F1
#
_cell.length_a   1.000
_cell.length_b   1.000
_cell.length_c   1.000
_cell.angle_alpha   90.00
_cell.angle_beta   90.00
_cell.angle_gamma   90.00
#
_symmetry.space_group_name_H-M   'P 1'
#
loop_
_entity.id
_entity.type
_entity.pdbx_description
1 polymer ?
#
loop_
_entity_poly.entity_id
_entity_poly.type
_entity_poly.pdbx_seq_one_letter_code
_entity_poly.pdbx_strand_id
1 'polypeptide(L)'
;MPGRHMRRMLPRGGILAEHEAGAKCADLCHKHGMSEGTFYNWKAKFGEMTVSEAMRLKTLEDESAKLKKLLAEQMLDLAWIKELSSKKW
;
A
#
# COMPACT_ATOMS: atom_id res chain seq x y z
N MET A 1 -16.56 14.60 -6.83
CA MET A 1 -15.57 13.59 -7.29
C MET A 1 -15.91 12.26 -6.60
N PRO A 2 -16.24 11.18 -7.33
CA PRO A 2 -16.57 9.93 -6.67
C PRO A 2 -15.31 9.35 -6.04
N GLY A 3 -15.40 9.05 -4.74
CA GLY A 3 -14.30 8.53 -3.94
C GLY A 3 -13.67 7.32 -4.61
N ARG A 4 -12.37 7.43 -4.93
CA ARG A 4 -11.52 6.28 -5.19
C ARG A 4 -11.58 5.42 -3.95
N HIS A 5 -12.46 4.42 -3.97
CA HIS A 5 -12.36 3.28 -3.09
C HIS A 5 -10.90 2.84 -3.22
N MET A 6 -10.14 2.94 -2.13
CA MET A 6 -8.86 2.25 -2.04
C MET A 6 -9.20 0.78 -2.25
N ARG A 7 -9.11 0.33 -3.51
CA ARG A 7 -9.18 -1.09 -3.85
C ARG A 7 -8.19 -1.74 -2.90
N ARG A 8 -8.66 -2.69 -2.08
CA ARG A 8 -7.84 -3.30 -1.03
C ARG A 8 -6.63 -3.91 -1.73
N MET A 9 -5.52 -3.18 -1.72
CA MET A 9 -4.28 -3.64 -2.32
C MET A 9 -3.76 -4.67 -1.34
N LEU A 10 -3.55 -5.90 -1.83
CA LEU A 10 -2.93 -6.90 -0.98
C LEU A 10 -1.50 -6.46 -0.66
N PRO A 11 -0.98 -6.85 0.52
CA PRO A 11 0.44 -6.73 0.83
C PRO A 11 1.30 -7.34 -0.29
N ARG A 12 2.51 -6.83 -0.51
CA ARG A 12 3.34 -7.23 -1.67
C ARG A 12 3.59 -8.74 -1.70
N GLY A 13 3.83 -9.34 -0.54
CA GLY A 13 3.99 -10.79 -0.42
C GLY A 13 2.73 -11.59 -0.77
N GLY A 14 1.54 -11.05 -0.47
CA GLY A 14 0.27 -11.69 -0.86
C GLY A 14 0.04 -11.69 -2.37
N ILE A 15 0.45 -10.62 -3.06
CA ILE A 15 0.34 -10.52 -4.53
C ILE A 15 1.30 -11.49 -5.22
N LEU A 16 2.51 -11.67 -4.67
CA LEU A 16 3.46 -12.65 -5.19
C LEU A 16 2.98 -14.09 -4.94
N ALA A 17 2.41 -14.37 -3.77
CA ALA A 17 1.81 -15.67 -3.47
C ALA A 17 0.62 -16.01 -4.40
N GLU A 18 -0.25 -15.05 -4.72
CA GLU A 18 -1.31 -15.27 -5.72
C GLU A 18 -0.73 -15.61 -7.10
N HIS A 19 0.39 -14.99 -7.50
CA HIS A 19 1.08 -15.32 -8.75
C HIS A 19 1.68 -16.73 -8.73
N GLU A 20 2.34 -17.12 -7.63
CA GLU A 20 2.88 -18.48 -7.44
C GLU A 20 1.79 -19.55 -7.45
N ALA A 21 0.60 -19.22 -6.95
CA ALA A 21 -0.59 -20.07 -7.03
C ALA A 21 -1.21 -20.16 -8.45
N GLY A 22 -0.60 -19.49 -9.44
CA GLY A 22 -0.98 -19.58 -10.86
C GLY A 22 -1.77 -18.39 -11.41
N ALA A 23 -1.97 -17.32 -10.63
CA ALA A 23 -2.62 -16.12 -11.16
C ALA A 23 -1.72 -15.42 -12.20
N LYS A 24 -2.34 -14.96 -13.29
CA LYS A 24 -1.62 -14.22 -14.35
C LYS A 24 -1.27 -12.82 -13.87
N CYS A 25 -0.08 -12.35 -14.24
CA CYS A 25 0.41 -11.02 -13.91
C CYS A 25 -0.57 -9.92 -14.37
N ALA A 26 -1.12 -10.03 -15.58
CA ALA A 26 -2.08 -9.07 -16.12
C ALA A 26 -3.35 -8.93 -15.25
N ASP A 27 -3.86 -10.05 -14.73
CA ASP A 27 -5.05 -10.07 -13.89
C ASP A 27 -4.76 -9.46 -12.51
N LEU A 28 -3.60 -9.75 -11.94
CA LEU A 28 -3.13 -9.13 -10.68
C LEU A 28 -2.93 -7.62 -10.85
N CYS A 29 -2.35 -7.20 -11.97
CA CYS A 29 -2.15 -5.81 -12.33
C CYS A 29 -3.47 -5.05 -12.40
N HIS A 30 -4.46 -5.63 -13.07
CA HIS A 30 -5.80 -5.06 -13.16
C HIS A 30 -6.53 -5.03 -11.80
N LYS A 31 -6.48 -6.14 -11.05
CA LYS A 31 -7.15 -6.31 -9.75
C LYS A 31 -6.61 -5.36 -8.69
N HIS A 32 -5.30 -5.15 -8.65
CA HIS A 32 -4.64 -4.33 -7.63
C HIS A 32 -4.27 -2.92 -8.11
N GLY A 33 -4.55 -2.58 -9.37
CA GLY A 33 -4.21 -1.28 -9.94
C GLY A 33 -2.71 -1.02 -10.00
N MET A 34 -1.93 -2.07 -10.28
CA MET A 34 -0.47 -2.00 -10.41
C MET A 34 -0.03 -2.20 -11.86
N SER A 35 1.14 -1.67 -12.21
CA SER A 35 1.75 -1.95 -13.51
C SER A 35 2.54 -3.27 -13.48
N GLU A 36 2.68 -3.93 -14.62
CA GLU A 36 3.49 -5.15 -14.73
C GLU A 36 4.95 -4.89 -14.35
N GLY A 37 5.50 -3.72 -14.70
CA GLY A 37 6.85 -3.32 -14.28
C GLY A 37 6.99 -3.24 -12.75
N THR A 38 5.97 -2.75 -12.05
CA THR A 38 5.93 -2.77 -10.58
C THR A 38 5.89 -4.19 -10.04
N PHE A 39 5.12 -5.07 -10.67
CA PHE A 39 5.03 -6.48 -10.29
C PHE A 39 6.37 -7.19 -10.40
N TYR A 40 7.04 -7.10 -11.56
CA TYR A 40 8.34 -7.75 -11.76
C TYR A 40 9.43 -7.17 -10.86
N ASN A 41 9.40 -5.87 -10.56
CA ASN A 41 10.29 -5.27 -9.56
C ASN A 41 10.08 -5.86 -8.15
N TRP A 42 8.85 -6.18 -7.78
CA TRP A 42 8.57 -6.86 -6.51
C TRP A 42 8.98 -8.32 -6.54
N LYS A 43 8.72 -9.03 -7.64
CA LYS A 43 9.16 -10.41 -7.83
C LYS A 43 10.68 -10.53 -7.75
N ALA A 44 11.42 -9.61 -8.37
CA ALA A 44 12.89 -9.60 -8.29
C ALA A 44 13.41 -9.29 -6.87
N LYS A 45 12.70 -8.48 -6.08
CA LYS A 45 13.12 -8.08 -4.73
C LYS A 45 12.69 -9.05 -3.63
N PHE A 46 11.56 -9.74 -3.83
CA PHE A 46 10.88 -10.48 -2.77
C PHE A 46 10.46 -11.90 -3.18
N GLY A 47 10.74 -12.34 -4.42
CA GLY A 47 10.29 -13.63 -4.95
C GLY A 47 11.05 -14.85 -4.44
N GLU A 48 12.22 -14.66 -3.83
CA GLU A 48 13.01 -15.74 -3.19
C GLU A 48 12.94 -15.68 -1.65
N MET A 49 11.98 -14.94 -1.12
CA MET A 49 11.88 -14.65 0.30
C MET A 49 11.28 -15.84 1.07
N THR A 50 11.85 -16.19 2.23
CA THR A 50 11.34 -17.26 3.08
C THR A 50 10.00 -16.90 3.74
N VAL A 51 9.27 -17.90 4.24
CA VAL A 51 7.97 -17.70 4.94
C VAL A 51 8.10 -16.75 6.14
N SER A 52 9.21 -16.83 6.88
CA SER A 52 9.48 -15.96 8.04
C SER A 52 9.69 -14.50 7.60
N GLU A 53 10.46 -14.28 6.54
CA GLU A 53 10.69 -12.96 5.97
C GLU A 53 9.41 -12.38 5.35
N ALA A 54 8.56 -13.22 4.73
CA ALA A 54 7.25 -12.83 4.24
C ALA A 54 6.30 -12.38 5.35
N MET A 55 6.28 -13.10 6.48
CA MET A 55 5.50 -12.69 7.65
C MET A 55 6.01 -11.36 8.22
N ARG A 56 7.33 -11.18 8.34
CA ARG A 56 7.93 -9.93 8.81
C ARG A 56 7.62 -8.77 7.86
N LEU A 57 7.70 -8.98 6.54
CA LEU A 57 7.36 -7.98 5.54
C LEU A 57 5.91 -7.54 5.67
N LYS A 58 4.98 -8.48 5.86
CA LYS A 58 3.56 -8.17 6.06
C LYS A 58 3.34 -7.29 7.30
N THR A 59 3.94 -7.63 8.43
CA THR A 59 3.83 -6.82 9.66
C THR A 59 4.34 -5.39 9.44
N LEU A 60 5.49 -5.24 8.80
CA LEU A 60 6.05 -3.91 8.49
C LEU A 60 5.19 -3.12 7.50
N GLU A 61 4.56 -3.80 6.54
CA GLU A 61 3.62 -3.19 5.60
C GLU A 61 2.35 -2.68 6.30
N ASP A 62 1.80 -3.48 7.23
CA ASP A 62 0.64 -3.11 8.02
C ASP A 62 0.93 -1.92 8.95
N GLU A 63 2.10 -1.92 9.60
CA GLU A 63 2.57 -0.79 10.40
C GLU A 63 2.77 0.47 9.55
N SER A 64 3.39 0.33 8.37
CA SER A 64 3.57 1.46 7.44
C SER A 64 2.23 2.04 6.97
N ALA A 65 1.24 1.19 6.69
CA ALA A 65 -0.09 1.62 6.31
C ALA A 65 -0.78 2.39 7.46
N LYS A 66 -0.68 1.88 8.69
CA LYS A 66 -1.21 2.55 9.89
C LYS A 66 -0.55 3.91 10.12
N LEU A 67 0.78 3.97 10.05
CA LEU A 67 1.54 5.21 10.24
C LEU A 67 1.19 6.27 9.18
N LYS A 68 1.07 5.88 7.90
CA LYS A 68 0.66 6.79 6.83
C LYS A 68 -0.74 7.36 7.04
N LYS A 69 -1.67 6.54 7.54
CA LYS A 69 -3.03 7.00 7.87
C LYS A 69 -3.01 8.03 8.99
N LEU A 70 -2.35 7.72 10.11
CA LEU A 70 -2.24 8.64 11.25
C LEU A 70 -1.55 9.96 10.86
N LEU A 71 -0.48 9.87 10.05
CA LEU A 71 0.20 11.05 9.54
C LEU A 71 -0.73 11.92 8.67
N ALA A 72 -1.52 11.31 7.78
CA ALA A 72 -2.47 12.04 6.96
C ALA A 72 -3.55 12.74 7.81
N GLU A 73 -4.09 12.05 8.83
CA GLU A 73 -5.04 12.63 9.79
C GLU A 73 -4.44 13.83 10.53
N GLN A 74 -3.22 13.68 11.08
CA GLN A 74 -2.52 14.78 11.75
C GLN A 74 -2.22 15.96 10.82
N MET A 75 -1.85 15.70 9.57
CA MET A 75 -1.59 16.76 8.59
C MET A 75 -2.87 17.56 8.27
N LEU A 76 -4.03 16.91 8.24
CA LEU A 76 -5.32 17.59 8.08
C LEU A 76 -5.65 18.45 9.30
N ASP A 77 -5.45 17.93 10.52
CA ASP A 77 -5.66 18.69 11.75
C ASP A 77 -4.75 19.93 11.82
N LEU A 78 -3.48 19.77 11.47
CA LEU A 78 -2.52 20.88 11.43
C LEU A 78 -2.90 21.92 10.37
N ALA A 79 -3.40 21.51 9.21
CA ALA A 79 -3.85 22.44 8.18
C ALA A 79 -5.05 23.27 8.66
N TRP A 80 -6.03 22.61 9.30
CA TRP A 80 -7.20 23.26 9.88
C TRP A 80 -6.81 24.25 11.00
N ILE A 81 -5.93 23.85 11.93
CA ILE A 81 -5.47 24.71 13.02
C ILE A 81 -4.76 25.96 12.47
N LYS A 82 -3.91 25.78 11.44
CA LYS A 82 -3.25 26.91 10.77
C LYS A 82 -4.27 27.85 10.13
N GLU A 83 -5.27 27.33 9.41
CA GLU A 83 -6.30 28.16 8.79
C GLU A 83 -7.10 28.97 9.81
N LEU A 84 -7.52 28.36 10.93
CA LEU A 84 -8.20 29.07 12.01
C LEU A 84 -7.32 30.17 12.64
N SER A 85 -6.02 29.90 12.78
CA SER A 85 -5.07 30.84 13.36
C SER A 85 -4.76 32.02 12.43
N SER A 86 -4.82 31.81 11.11
CA SER A 86 -4.69 32.86 10.10
C SER A 86 -5.92 33.78 9.99
N LYS A 87 -7.09 33.36 10.49
CA LYS A 87 -8.32 34.18 10.50
C LYS A 87 -8.47 35.06 11.75
N LYS A 88 -7.58 34.93 12.74
CA LYS A 88 -7.59 35.69 14.00
C LYS A 88 -6.80 37.00 13.92
N TRP A 89 -6.92 37.76 12.84
CA TRP A 89 -6.39 39.11 12.69
C TRP A 89 -6.99 39.77 11.46
#